data_AF-A0A0Q0CPB6-F1
#
_entry.id   AF-A0A0Q0CPB6-F1
#
_cell.length_a   1.000
_cell.length_b   1.000
_cell.length_c   1.000
_cell.angle_alpha   90.00
_cell.angle_beta   90.00
_cell.angle_gamma   90.00
#
_symmetry.space_group_name_H-M   'P 1'
#
loop_
_entity.id
_entity.type
_entity.pdbx_description
1 polymer ?
#
loop_
_entity_poly.entity_id
_entity_poly.type
_entity_poly.pdbx_seq_one_letter_code
_entity_poly.pdbx_strand_id
1 'polypeptide(L)'
;YWQTAGYGVDFPFENYERMAEFMRGCKGKVMVSINDHPDIRRVFEGFHFETVDIRYSTANHRKGKADVSGELVIMNWEGAALDSLF
;
A
#
# COMPACT_ATOMS: atom_id res chain seq x y z
N TYR A 1 -5.19 -3.78 -4.97
CA TYR A 1 -4.03 -3.28 -5.72
C TYR A 1 -4.52 -2.26 -6.73
N TRP A 2 -4.13 -1.00 -6.57
CA TRP A 2 -4.55 0.10 -7.43
C TRP A 2 -3.89 -0.04 -8.80
N GLN A 3 -4.68 -0.01 -9.88
CA GLN A 3 -4.24 -0.13 -11.29
C GLN A 3 -3.42 -1.39 -11.68
N THR A 4 -3.19 -2.30 -10.75
CA THR A 4 -2.35 -3.51 -10.93
C THR A 4 -3.17 -4.81 -10.91
N ALA A 5 -4.48 -4.72 -10.70
CA ALA A 5 -5.34 -5.86 -10.51
C ALA A 5 -6.34 -6.09 -11.64
N GLY A 6 -6.37 -7.31 -12.16
CA GLY A 6 -7.51 -7.92 -12.84
C GLY A 6 -8.47 -8.62 -11.87
N TYR A 7 -8.62 -8.12 -10.64
CA TYR A 7 -9.64 -8.63 -9.73
C TYR A 7 -11.00 -8.26 -10.33
N GLY A 8 -11.84 -9.24 -10.63
CA GLY A 8 -13.14 -9.05 -11.30
C GLY A 8 -14.21 -8.35 -10.47
N VAL A 9 -13.80 -7.49 -9.53
CA VAL A 9 -14.65 -6.68 -8.65
C VAL A 9 -14.06 -5.29 -8.62
N ASP A 10 -14.89 -4.29 -8.94
CA ASP A 10 -14.49 -2.90 -8.91
C ASP A 10 -14.21 -2.44 -7.48
N PHE A 11 -13.03 -1.87 -7.27
CA PHE A 11 -12.66 -1.19 -6.03
C PHE A 11 -12.36 0.28 -6.36
N PRO A 12 -13.37 1.17 -6.34
CA PRO A 12 -13.20 2.56 -6.71
C PRO A 12 -12.23 3.29 -5.78
N PHE A 13 -11.61 4.35 -6.30
CA PHE A 13 -10.59 5.11 -5.57
C PHE A 13 -11.09 5.69 -4.24
N GLU A 14 -12.36 6.09 -4.20
CA GLU A 14 -13.06 6.60 -3.01
C GLU A 14 -12.98 5.66 -1.80
N ASN A 15 -12.86 4.35 -2.03
CA ASN A 15 -12.71 3.39 -0.92
C ASN A 15 -11.34 3.53 -0.23
N TYR A 16 -10.29 3.92 -0.95
CA TYR A 16 -8.99 4.22 -0.35
C TYR A 16 -9.07 5.48 0.51
N GLU A 17 -9.80 6.50 0.07
CA GLU A 17 -10.03 7.73 0.84
C GLU A 17 -10.77 7.43 2.14
N ARG A 18 -11.86 6.65 2.07
CA ARG A 18 -12.61 6.19 3.26
C ARG A 18 -11.74 5.36 4.21
N MET A 19 -10.84 4.54 3.67
CA MET A 19 -9.91 3.75 4.48
C MET A 19 -8.92 4.66 5.21
N ALA A 20 -8.38 5.68 4.54
CA ALA A 20 -7.51 6.67 5.18
C ALA A 20 -8.23 7.47 6.28
N GLU A 21 -9.48 7.87 6.06
CA GLU A 21 -10.31 8.52 7.09
C GLU A 21 -10.55 7.60 8.30
N PHE A 22 -10.90 6.34 8.04
CA PHE A 22 -11.06 5.34 9.10
C PHE A 22 -9.77 5.16 9.90
N MET A 23 -8.63 5.02 9.23
CA MET A 23 -7.33 4.87 9.88
C MET A 23 -6.96 6.08 10.74
N ARG A 24 -7.31 7.30 10.32
CA ARG A 24 -7.09 8.55 11.09
C ARG A 24 -7.92 8.61 12.36
N GLY A 25 -9.16 8.13 12.32
CA GLY A 25 -10.07 8.11 13.48
C GLY A 25 -9.93 6.88 14.38
N CYS A 26 -9.22 5.85 13.93
CA CYS A 26 -9.11 4.59 14.65
C CYS A 26 -8.18 4.73 15.86
N LYS A 27 -8.67 4.39 17.05
CA LYS A 27 -7.87 4.33 18.30
C LYS A 27 -6.99 3.08 18.39
N GLY A 28 -7.26 2.07 17.57
CA GLY A 28 -6.46 0.86 17.46
C GLY A 28 -5.33 1.00 16.44
N LYS A 29 -4.41 0.03 16.45
CA LYS A 29 -3.34 -0.08 15.45
C LYS A 29 -3.90 -0.69 14.16
N VAL A 30 -3.81 0.02 13.05
CA VAL A 30 -4.25 -0.41 11.72
C VAL A 30 -3.09 -0.37 10.73
N MET A 31 -2.88 -1.50 10.04
CA MET A 31 -1.86 -1.66 9.01
C MET A 31 -2.53 -2.05 7.70
N VAL A 32 -2.11 -1.43 6.61
CA VAL A 32 -2.55 -1.74 5.25
C VAL A 32 -1.31 -2.00 4.40
N SER A 33 -1.32 -3.09 3.63
CA SER A 33 -0.33 -3.33 2.59
C SER A 33 -0.96 -3.15 1.21
N ILE A 34 -0.27 -2.44 0.32
CA ILE A 34 -0.76 -2.05 -1.01
C ILE A 34 0.40 -1.80 -1.96
N ASN A 35 0.17 -1.77 -3.27
CA ASN A 35 1.22 -1.41 -4.22
C ASN A 35 1.67 0.03 -3.99
N ASP A 36 2.98 0.25 -4.10
CA ASP A 36 3.54 1.58 -4.08
C ASP A 36 3.11 2.35 -5.34
N HIS A 37 2.20 3.31 -5.16
CA HIS A 37 1.67 4.14 -6.23
C HIS A 37 1.55 5.60 -5.75
N PRO A 38 1.88 6.60 -6.58
CA PRO A 38 1.76 8.01 -6.22
C PRO A 38 0.38 8.41 -5.67
N ASP A 39 -0.69 7.93 -6.29
CA ASP A 39 -2.07 8.21 -5.83
C ASP A 39 -2.35 7.64 -4.43
N ILE A 40 -1.84 6.45 -4.14
CA ILE A 40 -2.00 5.81 -2.82
C ILE A 40 -1.19 6.59 -1.78
N ARG A 41 0.05 6.96 -2.08
CA ARG A 41 0.85 7.81 -1.18
C ARG A 41 0.16 9.12 -0.84
N ARG A 42 -0.54 9.72 -1.81
CA ARG A 42 -1.33 10.94 -1.60
C ARG A 42 -2.52 10.73 -0.67
N VAL A 43 -3.28 9.65 -0.85
CA VAL A 43 -4.46 9.36 0.00
C VAL A 43 -4.07 9.12 1.46
N PHE A 44 -2.96 8.42 1.66
CA PHE A 44 -2.43 8.09 2.97
C PHE A 44 -1.37 9.09 3.47
N GLU A 45 -1.33 10.30 2.92
CA GLU A 45 -0.42 11.33 3.40
C GLU A 45 -0.59 11.58 4.91
N GLY A 46 0.53 11.67 5.62
CA GLY A 46 0.58 11.83 7.08
C GLY A 46 0.57 10.52 7.88
N PHE A 47 0.45 9.36 7.23
CA PHE A 47 0.68 8.06 7.87
C PHE A 47 2.15 7.64 7.83
N HIS A 48 2.49 6.66 8.66
CA HIS A 48 3.81 6.04 8.62
C HIS A 48 3.88 5.05 7.45
N PHE A 49 4.95 5.15 6.66
CA PHE A 49 5.18 4.33 5.47
C PHE A 49 6.44 3.50 5.62
N GLU A 50 6.34 2.22 5.31
CA GLU A 50 7.48 1.33 5.08
C GLU A 50 7.39 0.77 3.66
N THR A 51 8.47 0.92 2.89
CA THR A 51 8.57 0.36 1.53
C THR A 51 9.25 -1.00 1.59
N VAL A 52 8.61 -2.01 1.04
CA VAL A 52 9.17 -3.36 0.91
C VAL A 52 9.40 -3.64 -0.57
N ASP A 53 10.65 -3.91 -0.92
CA ASP A 53 11.04 -4.28 -2.28
C ASP A 53 10.57 -5.70 -2.61
N ILE A 54 9.31 -5.86 -3.01
CA ILE A 54 8.82 -7.13 -3.54
C ILE A 54 8.90 -7.10 -5.05
N ARG A 55 9.93 -7.74 -5.60
CA ARG A 55 10.05 -7.91 -7.05
C ARG A 55 9.08 -8.99 -7.54
N TYR A 56 7.82 -8.63 -7.77
CA TYR A 56 6.92 -9.46 -8.57
C TYR A 56 7.26 -9.30 -10.06
N SER A 57 8.02 -10.23 -10.64
CA SER A 57 8.18 -10.29 -12.09
C SER A 57 6.97 -10.97 -12.73
N THR A 58 5.96 -10.21 -13.14
CA THR A 58 4.96 -10.72 -14.10
C THR A 58 5.52 -10.59 -15.52
N ALA A 59 6.65 -11.24 -15.79
CA ALA A 59 7.27 -11.25 -17.10
C ALA A 59 6.46 -12.14 -18.05
N ASN A 60 5.42 -11.59 -18.66
CA ASN A 60 4.91 -12.13 -19.91
C ASN A 60 5.98 -11.84 -20.98
N HIS A 61 6.73 -12.87 -21.39
CA HIS A 61 7.96 -12.80 -22.21
C HIS A 61 7.82 -12.09 -23.59
N ARG A 62 6.63 -11.56 -23.93
CA ARG A 62 6.27 -10.97 -25.23
C ARG A 62 5.99 -9.46 -25.22
N LYS A 63 5.86 -8.80 -24.07
CA LYS A 63 5.70 -7.34 -23.99
C LYS A 63 6.63 -6.80 -22.92
N GLY A 64 7.47 -5.84 -23.32
CA GLY A 64 8.65 -5.41 -22.57
C GLY A 64 8.37 -4.82 -21.19
N LYS A 65 9.42 -4.89 -20.37
CA LYS A 65 9.58 -4.40 -18.99
C LYS A 65 8.58 -4.99 -18.00
N ALA A 66 9.07 -5.94 -17.18
CA ALA A 66 8.43 -6.26 -15.92
C ALA A 66 8.31 -4.97 -15.10
N ASP A 67 7.09 -4.56 -14.80
CA ASP A 67 6.85 -3.42 -13.91
C ASP A 67 7.25 -3.87 -12.50
N VAL A 68 8.36 -3.36 -12.00
CA VAL A 68 8.79 -3.61 -10.62
C VAL A 68 7.84 -2.82 -9.73
N SER A 69 6.73 -3.44 -9.35
CA SER A 69 5.78 -2.86 -8.41
C SER A 69 6.27 -3.13 -6.99
N GLY A 70 6.83 -2.12 -6.33
CA GLY A 70 7.14 -2.20 -4.90
C GLY A 70 5.87 -2.34 -4.05
N GLU A 71 6.00 -2.88 -2.83
CA GLU A 71 4.91 -2.91 -1.85
C GLU A 71 5.11 -1.79 -0.81
N LEU A 72 4.01 -1.14 -0.46
CA LEU A 72 3.93 -0.08 0.53
C LEU A 72 3.11 -0.59 1.71
N VAL A 73 3.72 -0.58 2.89
CA VAL A 73 3.07 -0.83 4.17
C VAL A 73 2.75 0.51 4.81
N ILE A 74 1.49 0.72 5.15
CA ILE A 74 0.93 1.95 5.68
C ILE A 74 0.42 1.67 7.09
N MET A 75 0.87 2.44 8.07
CA MET A 75 0.53 2.26 9.48
C MET A 75 0.00 3.55 10.10
N ASN A 76 -0.99 3.42 10.98
CA ASN A 76 -1.48 4.56 11.80
C ASN A 76 -0.71 4.76 13.12
N TRP A 77 0.44 4.10 13.27
CA TRP A 77 1.36 4.27 14.38
C TRP A 77 2.79 4.34 13.84
N GLU A 78 3.69 4.99 14.59
CA GLU A 78 5.13 4.98 14.27
C GLU A 78 5.77 3.66 14.69
N GLY A 79 6.55 3.06 13.78
CA GLY A 79 7.20 1.75 13.93
C GLY A 79 8.19 1.59 15.09
N ALA A 80 8.32 2.55 16.02
CA ALA A 80 9.12 2.43 17.23
C ALA A 80 8.73 1.23 18.13
N ALA A 81 7.62 0.55 17.84
CA ALA A 81 7.24 -0.72 18.47
C ALA A 81 7.91 -1.96 17.88
N LEU A 82 8.64 -1.86 16.75
CA LEU A 82 9.42 -2.95 16.14
C LEU A 82 10.87 -2.97 16.62
N ASP A 83 11.45 -1.81 16.96
CA ASP A 83 12.82 -1.69 17.48
C ASP A 83 12.97 -2.20 18.93
N SER A 84 11.89 -2.31 19.70
CA SER A 84 11.94 -2.81 21.08
C SER A 84 12.00 -4.34 21.21
N LEU A 85 12.24 -5.06 20.11
CA LEU A 85 12.27 -6.52 20.05
C LEU A 85 13.66 -7.12 19.82
N PHE A 86 14.72 -6.30 19.89
CA PHE A 86 16.12 -6.76 19.89
C PHE A 86 16.89 -6.24 21.09
#